data_AF-A0A9P1GFD5-F1
#
_entry.id   AF-A0A9P1GFD5-F1
#
_cell.length_a   1.000
_cell.length_b   1.000
_cell.length_c   1.000
_cell.angle_alpha   90.00
_cell.angle_beta   90.00
_cell.angle_gamma   90.00
#
_symmetry.space_group_name_H-M   'P 1'
#
loop_
_entity.id
_entity.type
_entity.pdbx_description
1 polymer ?
#
loop_
_entity_poly.entity_id
_entity_poly.type
_entity_poly.pdbx_seq_one_letter_code
_entity_poly.pdbx_strand_id
1 'polypeptide(L)'
;MATCAVGKAENMCGKALCESGGYGGSNVEADAEKAEKASPGLRRNSKSSVTAGIRRSDSSYALLLRLEEAGAEWRDVEGFSDTESPKQSILNDENDEIGRSLSPSKRWETDRDRFMQISHLHQAPTFPRVLCVSRRYLRKNKYVDITGEYHLDLIQDYGGAPVILPRTAKTIQQLCEYLPMDGLVIAEGNDLSDDILLKYGCNVPERLTGEAAKKFASDTEMDVPKDELEFALMRFALAAGVPILTFCRGSQMLNCMRGGTLIGDIESQTDSNIKHLRDSSDPEYDSFRHPIEVKPNTPLAEWFGDSLGDGNDGNDGKTLMVNSYHHQASKDLGWSLAPMAHSPDGLIEAFYDPRYDPKKGQFVVGLQFHPERMLGDYPGCARCYESFLEACRAYKDAQDASA
;
A
#
# COMPACT_ATOMS: atom_id res chain seq x y z
N MET A 1 44.34 21.13 13.74
CA MET A 1 43.99 22.15 14.74
C MET A 1 42.69 22.81 14.31
N ALA A 2 41.87 23.20 15.29
CA ALA A 2 40.51 23.79 15.20
C ALA A 2 39.34 22.79 15.25
N THR A 3 39.15 22.26 16.47
CA THR A 3 37.91 21.77 17.09
C THR A 3 36.98 22.93 17.50
N CYS A 4 35.66 22.77 17.41
CA CYS A 4 34.62 23.41 18.26
C CYS A 4 33.23 22.92 17.80
N ALA A 5 32.19 22.67 18.60
CA ALA A 5 32.04 22.34 20.02
C ALA A 5 30.57 21.87 20.18
N VAL A 6 30.38 20.88 21.05
CA VAL A 6 29.08 20.35 21.49
C VAL A 6 28.46 21.34 22.49
N GLY A 7 27.22 21.76 22.25
CA GLY A 7 26.42 22.54 23.21
C GLY A 7 25.29 21.69 23.80
N LYS A 8 25.40 21.36 25.08
CA LYS A 8 24.32 20.82 25.91
C LYS A 8 23.27 21.91 26.18
N ALA A 9 21.99 21.54 26.17
CA ALA A 9 20.94 22.29 26.86
C ALA A 9 20.07 21.31 27.66
N GLU A 10 20.13 21.45 28.99
CA GLU A 10 19.31 20.74 29.97
C GLU A 10 17.96 21.45 30.17
N ASN A 11 16.93 20.64 30.38
CA ASN A 11 15.67 20.87 31.11
C ASN A 11 15.21 22.31 31.41
N MET A 12 14.03 22.67 30.88
CA MET A 12 13.02 23.42 31.64
C MET A 12 11.61 22.91 31.33
N CYS A 13 11.08 22.11 32.25
CA CYS A 13 9.66 21.87 32.42
C CYS A 13 9.04 23.08 33.14
N GLY A 14 8.06 23.75 32.52
CA GLY A 14 7.34 24.88 33.10
C GLY A 14 5.93 24.98 32.53
N LYS A 15 4.94 24.79 33.40
CA LYS A 15 3.50 24.80 33.14
C LYS A 15 2.98 26.15 32.59
N ALA A 16 1.80 26.01 31.99
CA ALA A 16 0.72 26.98 31.83
C ALA A 16 0.73 27.82 30.55
N LEU A 17 -0.26 27.55 29.70
CA LEU A 17 -1.22 28.53 29.17
C LEU A 17 -2.42 27.73 28.60
N CYS A 18 -3.34 27.37 29.50
CA CYS A 18 -4.75 27.21 29.15
C CYS A 18 -5.39 28.56 29.49
N GLU A 19 -5.91 29.29 28.49
CA GLU A 19 -7.01 30.23 28.69
C GLU A 19 -7.63 30.60 27.34
N SER A 20 -8.89 30.15 27.16
CA SER A 20 -10.01 30.79 26.48
C SER A 20 -9.78 31.60 25.19
N GLY A 21 -10.31 31.09 24.07
CA GLY A 21 -10.69 31.88 22.89
C GLY A 21 -11.87 31.21 22.19
N GLY A 22 -13.02 31.90 22.16
CA GLY A 22 -14.35 31.34 21.87
C GLY A 22 -14.60 30.89 20.43
N TYR A 23 -15.43 29.86 20.30
CA TYR A 23 -16.08 29.47 19.06
C TYR A 23 -17.21 30.46 18.74
N GLY A 24 -16.97 31.34 17.77
CA GLY A 24 -18.01 32.07 17.05
C GLY A 24 -18.02 31.57 15.61
N GLY A 25 -18.95 30.67 15.29
CA GLY A 25 -19.16 30.14 13.95
C GLY A 25 -20.60 30.39 13.52
N SER A 26 -20.78 31.36 12.64
CA SER A 26 -22.03 31.76 12.00
C SER A 26 -22.68 30.63 11.19
N ASN A 27 -24.00 30.57 11.29
CA ASN A 27 -24.90 29.76 10.46
C ASN A 27 -24.60 29.86 8.96
N VAL A 28 -24.47 28.71 8.31
CA VAL A 28 -24.97 28.50 6.94
C VAL A 28 -25.63 27.12 6.92
N GLU A 29 -26.96 27.11 6.99
CA GLU A 29 -27.80 25.99 6.58
C GLU A 29 -27.76 25.87 5.06
N ALA A 30 -27.51 24.68 4.52
CA ALA A 30 -28.18 24.18 3.32
C ALA A 30 -27.88 22.67 3.13
N ASP A 31 -28.96 21.93 2.83
CA ASP A 31 -29.00 20.65 2.15
C ASP A 31 -28.64 19.36 2.92
N ALA A 32 -29.57 18.94 3.77
CA ALA A 32 -29.73 17.55 4.18
C ALA A 32 -31.18 17.10 4.00
N GLU A 33 -31.67 17.05 2.75
CA GLU A 33 -32.93 16.37 2.45
C GLU A 33 -32.94 15.85 1.00
N LYS A 34 -32.48 14.60 0.82
CA LYS A 34 -32.94 13.62 -0.20
C LYS A 34 -32.00 12.42 -0.29
N ALA A 35 -32.34 11.33 0.39
CA ALA A 35 -32.16 9.96 -0.11
C ALA A 35 -32.81 8.95 0.84
N GLU A 36 -34.12 9.03 1.03
CA GLU A 36 -34.89 7.93 1.61
C GLU A 36 -36.13 7.68 0.75
N LYS A 37 -35.95 6.87 -0.30
CA LYS A 37 -37.04 6.13 -0.96
C LYS A 37 -36.53 4.76 -1.40
N ALA A 38 -36.66 3.80 -0.49
CA ALA A 38 -36.65 2.40 -0.83
C ALA A 38 -37.87 2.06 -1.70
N SER A 39 -37.67 1.20 -2.70
CA SER A 39 -38.73 0.38 -3.27
C SER A 39 -38.26 -1.07 -3.36
N PRO A 40 -39.12 -2.04 -3.01
CA PRO A 40 -38.71 -3.41 -2.76
C PRO A 40 -38.80 -4.27 -4.02
N GLY A 41 -37.88 -5.22 -4.14
CA GLY A 41 -38.07 -6.41 -4.98
C GLY A 41 -37.13 -6.52 -6.17
N LEU A 42 -36.05 -7.27 -5.98
CA LEU A 42 -35.65 -8.27 -6.97
C LEU A 42 -34.94 -9.41 -6.24
N ARG A 43 -35.69 -10.48 -5.97
CA ARG A 43 -35.13 -11.78 -5.59
C ARG A 43 -34.32 -12.28 -6.78
N ARG A 44 -32.99 -12.35 -6.66
CA ARG A 44 -32.16 -13.17 -7.56
C ARG A 44 -31.85 -14.49 -6.90
N ASN A 45 -32.61 -15.51 -7.29
CA ASN A 45 -32.13 -16.89 -7.29
C ASN A 45 -30.92 -16.94 -8.22
N SER A 46 -29.74 -17.27 -7.70
CA SER A 46 -28.71 -17.95 -8.49
C SER A 46 -28.20 -19.12 -7.66
N LYS A 47 -28.71 -20.31 -7.99
CA LYS A 47 -28.03 -21.56 -7.71
C LYS A 47 -27.00 -21.75 -8.84
N SER A 48 -25.86 -22.32 -8.44
CA SER A 48 -24.73 -22.84 -9.23
C SER A 48 -23.72 -21.84 -9.81
N SER A 49 -22.71 -21.50 -9.01
CA SER A 49 -21.33 -21.77 -9.40
C SER A 49 -20.58 -22.31 -8.19
N VAL A 50 -19.85 -23.40 -8.41
CA VAL A 50 -19.10 -24.16 -7.42
C VAL A 50 -17.88 -23.35 -7.00
N THR A 51 -17.92 -22.72 -5.83
CA THR A 51 -16.71 -22.31 -5.11
C THR A 51 -16.78 -22.87 -3.70
N ALA A 52 -15.67 -23.53 -3.35
CA ALA A 52 -15.52 -24.41 -2.22
C ALA A 52 -15.95 -23.74 -0.91
N GLY A 53 -16.69 -24.50 -0.10
CA GLY A 53 -17.06 -24.09 1.24
C GLY A 53 -15.83 -23.90 2.09
N ILE A 54 -15.55 -22.65 2.48
CA ILE A 54 -14.75 -22.35 3.65
C ILE A 54 -15.63 -22.69 4.84
N ARG A 55 -15.55 -23.95 5.28
CA ARG A 55 -16.04 -24.36 6.60
C ARG A 55 -15.22 -23.59 7.63
N ARG A 56 -15.92 -22.91 8.52
CA ARG A 56 -15.37 -22.38 9.78
C ARG A 56 -14.67 -23.51 10.54
N SER A 57 -13.35 -23.51 10.49
CA SER A 57 -12.47 -24.04 11.53
C SER A 57 -11.19 -23.21 11.54
N ASP A 58 -11.32 -21.94 11.88
CA ASP A 58 -10.19 -21.08 12.29
C ASP A 58 -9.72 -21.51 13.69
N SER A 59 -9.29 -22.77 13.83
CA SER A 59 -8.66 -23.25 15.06
C SER A 59 -7.19 -22.81 15.08
N SER A 60 -6.59 -22.74 16.27
CA SER A 60 -5.14 -22.53 16.43
C SER A 60 -4.31 -23.53 15.60
N TYR A 61 -4.89 -24.70 15.27
CA TYR A 61 -4.32 -25.71 14.38
C TYR A 61 -4.21 -25.26 12.91
N ALA A 62 -5.21 -24.54 12.38
CA ALA A 62 -5.13 -23.99 11.02
C ALA A 62 -4.03 -22.93 10.89
N LEU A 63 -3.78 -22.16 11.95
CA LEU A 63 -2.65 -21.23 12.02
C LEU A 63 -1.31 -21.98 12.06
N LEU A 64 -1.21 -23.07 12.82
CA LEU A 64 0.00 -23.91 12.85
C LEU A 64 0.36 -24.47 11.48
N LEU A 65 -0.60 -25.06 10.78
CA LEU A 65 -0.37 -25.66 9.46
C LEU A 65 0.14 -24.61 8.47
N ARG A 66 -0.44 -23.41 8.48
CA ARG A 66 0.02 -22.29 7.62
C ARG A 66 1.44 -21.83 7.95
N LEU A 67 1.81 -21.81 9.24
CA LEU A 67 3.17 -21.46 9.66
C LEU A 67 4.18 -22.55 9.25
N GLU A 68 3.82 -23.83 9.35
CA GLU A 68 4.67 -24.93 8.87
C GLU A 68 4.82 -24.93 7.34
N GLU A 69 3.74 -24.70 6.59
CA GLU A 69 3.77 -24.51 5.13
C GLU A 69 4.65 -23.32 4.73
N ALA A 70 4.70 -22.27 5.56
CA ALA A 70 5.57 -21.12 5.38
C ALA A 70 7.03 -21.36 5.82
N GLY A 71 7.38 -22.57 6.28
CA GLY A 71 8.74 -22.95 6.67
C GLY A 71 9.14 -22.54 8.09
N ALA A 72 8.17 -22.32 8.99
CA ALA A 72 8.47 -22.06 10.41
C ALA A 72 9.09 -23.27 11.11
N GLU A 73 10.29 -23.07 11.66
CA GLU A 73 10.90 -24.05 12.57
C GLU A 73 10.39 -23.82 14.00
N TRP A 74 9.85 -24.88 14.59
CA TRP A 74 9.41 -24.89 15.98
C TRP A 74 10.59 -25.21 16.88
N ARG A 75 10.88 -24.37 17.88
CA ARG A 75 11.68 -24.77 19.03
C ARG A 75 10.76 -25.11 20.18
N ASP A 76 10.92 -26.30 20.73
CA ASP A 76 10.29 -26.65 21.99
C ASP A 76 10.77 -25.71 23.08
N VAL A 77 9.84 -25.25 23.91
CA VAL A 77 10.17 -24.44 25.08
C VAL A 77 10.96 -25.33 26.04
N GLU A 78 12.17 -24.88 26.43
CA GLU A 78 12.97 -25.60 27.42
C GLU A 78 12.14 -25.88 28.69
N GLY A 79 12.01 -27.16 29.05
CA GLY A 79 11.25 -27.60 30.23
C GLY A 79 9.96 -28.37 29.95
N PHE A 80 9.55 -28.53 28.68
CA PHE A 80 8.44 -29.41 28.30
C PHE A 80 8.94 -30.71 27.65
N SER A 81 8.27 -31.84 27.91
CA SER A 81 8.56 -33.13 27.26
C SER A 81 7.97 -33.18 25.84
N ASP A 82 8.51 -34.02 24.93
CA ASP A 82 7.99 -34.17 23.54
C ASP A 82 6.46 -34.40 23.49
N THR A 83 5.92 -35.09 24.49
CA THR A 83 4.48 -35.39 24.65
C THR A 83 3.64 -34.23 25.19
N GLU A 84 4.29 -33.22 25.77
CA GLU A 84 3.68 -31.99 26.29
C GLU A 84 4.11 -30.75 25.48
N SER A 85 4.72 -30.97 24.31
CA SER A 85 5.20 -29.91 23.44
C SER A 85 4.03 -29.02 22.97
N PRO A 86 4.26 -27.71 22.75
CA PRO A 86 3.25 -26.78 22.25
C PRO A 86 2.55 -27.25 20.98
N LYS A 87 3.33 -27.86 20.08
CA LYS A 87 2.86 -28.45 18.82
C LYS A 87 1.91 -29.63 19.08
N GLN A 88 2.25 -30.54 19.99
CA GLN A 88 1.40 -31.69 20.31
C GLN A 88 0.11 -31.28 21.04
N SER A 89 0.16 -30.24 21.87
CA SER A 89 -1.01 -29.67 22.57
C SER A 89 -2.09 -29.13 21.62
N ILE A 90 -1.68 -28.50 20.52
CA ILE A 90 -2.60 -27.98 19.49
C ILE A 90 -3.04 -29.09 18.52
N LEU A 91 -2.15 -30.05 18.19
CA LEU A 91 -2.50 -31.24 17.38
C LEU A 91 -3.57 -32.12 18.05
N ASN A 92 -3.58 -32.19 19.38
CA ASN A 92 -4.54 -32.99 20.14
C ASN A 92 -5.93 -32.34 20.26
N ASP A 93 -6.12 -31.08 19.84
CA ASP A 93 -7.34 -30.28 20.02
C ASP A 93 -8.53 -30.76 19.16
N GLU A 94 -8.29 -31.49 18.06
CA GLU A 94 -9.37 -32.11 17.28
C GLU A 94 -10.08 -33.27 18.03
N ASN A 95 -9.44 -33.85 19.06
CA ASN A 95 -9.97 -34.97 19.85
C ASN A 95 -10.41 -34.57 21.27
N ASP A 96 -10.37 -33.29 21.64
CA ASP A 96 -10.55 -32.88 23.03
C ASP A 96 -12.04 -32.72 23.40
N GLU A 97 -12.72 -33.84 23.68
CA GLU A 97 -14.07 -33.84 24.29
C GLU A 97 -14.09 -33.13 25.67
N ILE A 98 -12.94 -33.00 26.34
CA ILE A 98 -12.80 -32.44 27.69
C ILE A 98 -12.87 -30.90 27.66
N GLY A 99 -12.38 -30.26 26.60
CA GLY A 99 -12.45 -28.79 26.42
C GLY A 99 -13.88 -28.23 26.35
N ARG A 100 -14.88 -29.08 26.04
CA ARG A 100 -16.30 -28.71 26.00
C ARG A 100 -16.97 -28.66 27.37
N SER A 101 -16.36 -29.23 28.42
CA SER A 101 -16.90 -29.21 29.79
C SER A 101 -16.23 -28.18 30.71
N LEU A 102 -15.24 -27.42 30.21
CA LEU A 102 -14.56 -26.39 31.00
C LEU A 102 -15.39 -25.11 31.08
N SER A 103 -15.32 -24.43 32.23
CA SER A 103 -15.87 -23.08 32.34
C SER A 103 -15.09 -22.13 31.40
N PRO A 104 -15.72 -21.07 30.87
CA PRO A 104 -15.07 -20.12 29.97
C PRO A 104 -13.73 -19.56 30.51
N SER A 105 -13.62 -19.38 31.83
CA SER A 105 -12.39 -18.94 32.51
C SER A 105 -11.24 -19.95 32.48
N LYS A 106 -11.54 -21.24 32.73
CA LYS A 106 -10.51 -22.30 32.68
C LYS A 106 -10.09 -22.59 31.25
N ARG A 107 -11.03 -22.49 30.30
CA ARG A 107 -10.73 -22.58 28.87
C ARG A 107 -9.79 -21.44 28.44
N TRP A 108 -10.05 -20.21 28.89
CA TRP A 108 -9.14 -19.07 28.66
C TRP A 108 -7.75 -19.28 29.24
N GLU A 109 -7.60 -19.79 30.47
CA GLU A 109 -6.27 -20.05 31.06
C GLU A 109 -5.49 -21.09 30.26
N THR A 110 -6.16 -22.15 29.81
CA THR A 110 -5.55 -23.21 29.00
C THR A 110 -5.18 -22.71 27.60
N ASP A 111 -6.07 -21.94 26.96
CA ASP A 111 -5.83 -21.35 25.64
C ASP A 111 -4.77 -20.23 25.69
N ARG A 112 -4.70 -19.45 26.78
CA ARG A 112 -3.68 -18.42 27.01
C ARG A 112 -2.28 -19.03 27.03
N ASP A 113 -2.09 -20.09 27.82
CA ASP A 113 -0.78 -20.72 27.96
C ASP A 113 -0.33 -21.35 26.62
N ARG A 114 -1.27 -21.91 25.85
CA ARG A 114 -1.04 -22.37 24.46
C ARG A 114 -0.69 -21.22 23.49
N PHE A 115 -1.39 -20.08 23.58
CA PHE A 115 -1.16 -18.94 22.70
C PHE A 115 0.17 -18.23 22.99
N MET A 116 0.56 -18.13 24.27
CA MET A 116 1.88 -17.63 24.66
C MET A 116 3.00 -18.50 24.09
N GLN A 117 2.80 -19.81 23.95
CA GLN A 117 3.78 -20.69 23.30
C GLN A 117 3.96 -20.38 21.80
N ILE A 118 2.92 -19.94 21.08
CA ILE A 118 3.05 -19.47 19.68
C ILE A 118 3.88 -18.19 19.61
N SER A 119 3.78 -17.30 20.61
CA SER A 119 4.60 -16.07 20.67
C SER A 119 6.09 -16.32 20.95
N HIS A 120 6.46 -17.55 21.33
CA HIS A 120 7.84 -18.00 21.49
C HIS A 120 8.43 -18.65 20.22
N LEU A 121 7.75 -18.53 19.07
CA LEU A 121 8.31 -18.77 17.74
C LEU A 121 9.43 -17.75 17.40
N HIS A 122 10.49 -17.72 18.20
CA HIS A 122 11.66 -16.88 18.00
C HIS A 122 12.48 -17.26 16.76
N GLN A 123 12.04 -18.27 15.99
CA GLN A 123 12.69 -18.79 14.78
C GLN A 123 11.76 -18.97 13.58
N ALA A 124 10.49 -18.52 13.66
CA ALA A 124 9.66 -18.49 12.46
C ALA A 124 10.30 -17.54 11.43
N PRO A 125 10.28 -17.88 10.12
CA PRO A 125 10.78 -16.99 9.09
C PRO A 125 10.07 -15.65 9.25
N THR A 126 10.87 -14.61 9.48
CA THR A 126 10.32 -13.27 9.68
C THR A 126 9.93 -12.73 8.32
N PHE A 127 8.63 -12.63 8.08
CA PHE A 127 8.12 -12.05 6.84
C PHE A 127 8.60 -10.59 6.70
N PRO A 128 9.00 -10.15 5.50
CA PRO A 128 9.34 -8.74 5.28
C PRO A 128 8.18 -7.83 5.69
N ARG A 129 8.44 -6.85 6.54
CA ARG A 129 7.47 -5.85 6.98
C ARG A 129 7.33 -4.79 5.90
N VAL A 130 6.19 -4.80 5.24
CA VAL A 130 5.87 -3.86 4.17
C VAL A 130 4.96 -2.78 4.71
N LEU A 131 5.43 -1.54 4.74
CA LEU A 131 4.62 -0.42 5.23
C LEU A 131 3.67 0.07 4.14
N CYS A 132 2.41 0.30 4.54
CA CYS A 132 1.37 0.90 3.72
C CYS A 132 0.73 2.06 4.49
N VAL A 133 0.77 3.27 3.96
CA VAL A 133 0.14 4.42 4.64
C VAL A 133 -1.37 4.38 4.42
N SER A 134 -2.13 4.45 5.51
CA SER A 134 -3.59 4.45 5.40
C SER A 134 -4.09 5.71 4.70
N ARG A 135 -5.19 5.60 3.98
CA ARG A 135 -6.07 6.74 3.68
C ARG A 135 -6.94 7.03 4.89
N ARG A 136 -7.70 8.12 4.84
CA ARG A 136 -8.67 8.48 5.87
C ARG A 136 -9.97 8.87 5.22
N TYR A 137 -11.08 8.50 5.83
CA TYR A 137 -12.39 9.04 5.46
C TYR A 137 -13.17 9.46 6.71
N LEU A 138 -14.15 10.35 6.51
CA LEU A 138 -15.03 10.80 7.57
C LEU A 138 -16.26 9.89 7.66
N ARG A 139 -16.45 9.24 8.81
CA ARG A 139 -17.65 8.46 9.11
C ARG A 139 -18.27 8.92 10.41
N LYS A 140 -19.53 9.36 10.37
CA LYS A 140 -20.27 9.84 11.56
C LYS A 140 -19.45 10.90 12.33
N ASN A 141 -18.88 11.87 11.61
CA ASN A 141 -18.02 12.94 12.14
C ASN A 141 -16.76 12.44 12.87
N LYS A 142 -16.28 11.24 12.54
CA LYS A 142 -15.02 10.68 13.05
C LYS A 142 -14.15 10.25 11.90
N TYR A 143 -12.86 10.55 12.00
CA TYR A 143 -11.88 10.04 11.06
C TYR A 143 -11.67 8.55 11.28
N VAL A 144 -11.67 7.81 10.17
CA VAL A 144 -11.38 6.38 10.13
C VAL A 144 -10.29 6.17 9.10
N ASP A 145 -9.20 5.56 9.54
CA ASP A 145 -8.09 5.18 8.69
C ASP A 145 -8.44 3.87 7.95
N ILE A 146 -8.18 3.82 6.65
CA ILE A 146 -8.49 2.68 5.77
C ILE A 146 -7.37 2.41 4.78
N THR A 147 -7.25 1.17 4.34
CA THR A 147 -6.35 0.73 3.26
C THR A 147 -7.10 -0.28 2.40
N GLY A 148 -6.91 -0.26 1.09
CA GLY A 148 -7.53 -1.24 0.20
C GLY A 148 -7.02 -2.65 0.47
N GLU A 149 -7.94 -3.62 0.55
CA GLU A 149 -7.60 -5.02 0.87
C GLU A 149 -6.71 -5.67 -0.20
N TYR A 150 -6.87 -5.31 -1.48
CA TYR A 150 -6.05 -5.87 -2.56
C TYR A 150 -4.55 -5.74 -2.34
N HIS A 151 -4.07 -4.59 -1.85
CA HIS A 151 -2.65 -4.44 -1.54
C HIS A 151 -2.22 -5.33 -0.38
N LEU A 152 -3.06 -5.44 0.66
CA LEU A 152 -2.75 -6.20 1.86
C LEU A 152 -2.72 -7.69 1.55
N ASP A 153 -3.72 -8.19 0.83
CA ASP A 153 -3.83 -9.58 0.40
C ASP A 153 -2.65 -9.96 -0.51
N LEU A 154 -2.32 -9.14 -1.52
CA LEU A 154 -1.18 -9.42 -2.39
C LEU A 154 0.16 -9.43 -1.65
N ILE A 155 0.35 -8.55 -0.66
CA ILE A 155 1.55 -8.60 0.18
C ILE A 155 1.60 -9.93 0.95
N GLN A 156 0.47 -10.38 1.52
CA GLN A 156 0.40 -11.61 2.30
C GLN A 156 0.55 -12.86 1.42
N ASP A 157 -0.09 -12.90 0.26
CA ASP A 157 -0.05 -13.99 -0.71
C ASP A 157 1.39 -14.28 -1.19
N TYR A 158 2.21 -13.24 -1.31
CA TYR A 158 3.63 -13.34 -1.68
C TYR A 158 4.59 -13.32 -0.47
N GLY A 159 4.06 -13.62 0.72
CA GLY A 159 4.85 -13.89 1.92
C GLY A 159 5.51 -12.65 2.53
N GLY A 160 4.79 -11.53 2.56
CA GLY A 160 5.10 -10.33 3.35
C GLY A 160 4.09 -10.11 4.48
N ALA A 161 4.48 -9.28 5.45
CA ALA A 161 3.60 -8.81 6.52
C ALA A 161 3.25 -7.34 6.28
N PRO A 162 2.01 -7.02 5.85
CA PRO A 162 1.61 -5.63 5.67
C PRO A 162 1.44 -4.94 7.02
N VAL A 163 2.00 -3.73 7.15
CA VAL A 163 1.88 -2.86 8.31
C VAL A 163 1.15 -1.59 7.89
N ILE A 164 -0.11 -1.47 8.29
CA ILE A 164 -0.91 -0.27 8.05
C ILE A 164 -0.42 0.83 8.98
N LEU A 165 0.10 1.90 8.40
CA LEU A 165 0.60 3.04 9.14
C LEU A 165 -0.54 4.04 9.40
N PRO A 166 -0.96 4.23 10.67
CA PRO A 166 -2.13 5.05 10.98
C PRO A 166 -1.81 6.52 10.77
N ARG A 167 -2.80 7.29 10.31
CA ARG A 167 -2.64 8.72 10.11
C ARG A 167 -3.14 9.46 11.32
N THR A 168 -2.26 9.67 12.29
CA THR A 168 -2.55 10.49 13.47
C THR A 168 -1.56 11.64 13.58
N ALA A 169 -1.92 12.69 14.31
CA ALA A 169 -1.07 13.88 14.47
C ALA A 169 0.33 13.55 15.03
N LYS A 170 0.50 12.41 15.71
CA LYS A 170 1.76 12.01 16.33
C LYS A 170 2.51 10.91 15.56
N THR A 171 1.92 10.31 14.52
CA THR A 171 2.55 9.19 13.80
C THR A 171 3.92 9.60 13.25
N ILE A 172 4.04 10.81 12.68
CA ILE A 172 5.32 11.32 12.16
C ILE A 172 6.40 11.43 13.24
N GLN A 173 6.03 11.76 14.49
CA GLN A 173 6.95 11.87 15.62
C GLN A 173 7.40 10.49 16.12
N GLN A 174 6.65 9.44 15.78
CA GLN A 174 6.87 8.05 16.18
C GLN A 174 7.38 7.21 15.01
N LEU A 175 7.82 7.83 13.91
CA LEU A 175 8.20 7.12 12.70
C LEU A 175 9.27 6.06 12.97
N CYS A 176 10.19 6.31 13.92
CA CYS A 176 11.22 5.37 14.33
C CYS A 176 10.68 4.03 14.83
N GLU A 177 9.49 3.98 15.42
CA GLU A 177 8.87 2.73 15.91
C GLU A 177 8.39 1.83 14.78
N TYR A 178 8.26 2.37 13.57
CA TYR A 178 7.89 1.64 12.37
C TYR A 178 9.11 1.32 11.49
N LEU A 179 10.32 1.63 12.00
CA LEU A 179 11.60 1.38 11.34
C LEU A 179 12.42 0.34 12.13
N PRO A 180 13.32 -0.42 11.46
CA PRO A 180 13.48 -0.49 10.01
C PRO A 180 12.24 -1.09 9.34
N MET A 181 12.02 -0.77 8.07
CA MET A 181 11.03 -1.43 7.22
C MET A 181 11.74 -2.25 6.14
N ASP A 182 11.08 -3.28 5.63
CA ASP A 182 11.66 -4.18 4.62
C ASP A 182 11.10 -3.92 3.22
N GLY A 183 9.99 -3.17 3.13
CA GLY A 183 9.41 -2.68 1.89
C GLY A 183 8.46 -1.51 2.12
N LEU A 184 8.24 -0.71 1.08
CA LEU A 184 7.31 0.41 1.10
C LEU A 184 6.35 0.33 -0.09
N VAL A 185 5.05 0.36 0.21
CA VAL A 185 3.98 0.51 -0.80
C VAL A 185 3.27 1.84 -0.60
N ILE A 186 3.23 2.66 -1.65
CA ILE A 186 2.43 3.89 -1.69
C ILE A 186 1.54 3.82 -2.93
N ALA A 187 0.24 3.76 -2.70
CA ALA A 187 -0.73 3.63 -3.77
C ALA A 187 -1.38 4.98 -4.11
N GLU A 188 -2.70 5.03 -4.09
CA GLU A 188 -3.50 6.17 -4.50
C GLU A 188 -3.53 7.30 -3.45
N GLY A 189 -4.00 8.47 -3.88
CA GLY A 189 -4.32 9.64 -3.05
C GLY A 189 -4.89 10.75 -3.90
N ASN A 190 -5.30 11.82 -3.21
CA ASN A 190 -5.57 13.11 -3.82
C ASN A 190 -4.25 13.78 -4.22
N ASP A 191 -4.29 14.91 -4.93
CA ASP A 191 -3.11 15.67 -5.31
C ASP A 191 -2.06 15.87 -4.20
N LEU A 192 -0.78 15.81 -4.58
CA LEU A 192 0.34 16.10 -3.67
C LEU A 192 0.29 17.56 -3.21
N SER A 193 0.53 17.81 -1.94
CA SER A 193 0.56 19.15 -1.35
C SER A 193 1.73 19.98 -1.86
N ASP A 194 1.45 21.20 -2.31
CA ASP A 194 2.46 22.15 -2.78
C ASP A 194 3.50 22.49 -1.69
N ASP A 195 3.04 22.74 -0.47
CA ASP A 195 3.91 23.04 0.67
C ASP A 195 4.85 21.87 1.00
N ILE A 196 4.35 20.63 0.90
CA ILE A 196 5.16 19.44 1.13
C ILE A 196 6.14 19.21 -0.02
N LEU A 197 5.72 19.38 -1.27
CA LEU A 197 6.61 19.33 -2.43
C LEU A 197 7.79 20.31 -2.24
N LEU A 198 7.50 21.57 -1.94
CA LEU A 198 8.52 22.59 -1.69
C LEU A 198 9.41 22.25 -0.48
N LYS A 199 8.83 21.76 0.62
CA LYS A 199 9.58 21.32 1.82
C LYS A 199 10.60 20.22 1.49
N TYR A 200 10.30 19.36 0.52
CA TYR A 200 11.18 18.29 0.07
C TYR A 200 11.99 18.65 -1.20
N GLY A 201 11.98 19.92 -1.62
CA GLY A 201 12.76 20.40 -2.76
C GLY A 201 12.25 19.92 -4.12
N CYS A 202 10.98 19.49 -4.19
CA CYS A 202 10.33 19.03 -5.41
C CYS A 202 9.72 20.21 -6.18
N ASN A 203 9.50 20.00 -7.48
CA ASN A 203 8.78 20.95 -8.31
C ASN A 203 7.27 20.90 -8.01
N VAL A 204 6.63 22.06 -7.97
CA VAL A 204 5.18 22.19 -7.88
C VAL A 204 4.59 22.26 -9.29
N PRO A 205 3.65 21.38 -9.66
CA PRO A 205 3.01 21.45 -10.97
C PRO A 205 2.06 22.64 -11.09
N GLU A 206 1.76 23.04 -12.32
CA GLU A 206 0.71 24.02 -12.59
C GLU A 206 -0.66 23.43 -12.20
N ARG A 207 -1.35 24.05 -11.24
CA ARG A 207 -2.61 23.54 -10.69
C ARG A 207 -3.83 23.98 -11.50
N LEU A 208 -4.87 23.16 -11.47
CA LEU A 208 -6.20 23.59 -11.92
C LEU A 208 -6.70 24.77 -11.09
N THR A 209 -7.42 25.68 -11.75
CA THR A 209 -8.06 26.83 -11.09
C THR A 209 -9.51 26.97 -11.54
N GLY A 210 -10.31 27.74 -10.79
CA GLY A 210 -11.67 28.08 -11.19
C GLY A 210 -12.62 26.88 -11.29
N GLU A 211 -13.37 26.79 -12.39
CA GLU A 211 -14.39 25.74 -12.60
C GLU A 211 -13.79 24.36 -12.87
N ALA A 212 -12.60 24.29 -13.47
CA ALA A 212 -11.92 23.02 -13.72
C ALA A 212 -11.51 22.34 -12.41
N ALA A 213 -11.01 23.09 -11.42
CA ALA A 213 -10.71 22.55 -10.09
C ALA A 213 -11.95 22.00 -9.38
N LYS A 214 -13.12 22.65 -9.56
CA LYS A 214 -14.39 22.19 -8.96
C LYS A 214 -14.88 20.87 -9.56
N LYS A 215 -14.56 20.58 -10.83
CA LYS A 215 -14.90 19.32 -11.50
C LYS A 215 -14.24 18.12 -10.82
N PHE A 216 -13.04 18.31 -10.28
CA PHE A 216 -12.22 17.27 -9.63
C PHE A 216 -12.03 17.57 -8.14
N ALA A 217 -13.05 18.10 -7.46
CA ALA A 217 -12.92 18.60 -6.09
C ALA A 217 -12.47 17.53 -5.07
N SER A 218 -12.85 16.26 -5.26
CA SER A 218 -12.39 15.16 -4.40
C SER A 218 -10.92 14.82 -4.63
N ASP A 219 -10.47 14.90 -5.88
CA ASP A 219 -9.12 14.49 -6.29
C ASP A 219 -8.10 15.61 -6.04
N THR A 220 -8.54 16.87 -6.09
CA THR A 220 -7.72 18.06 -5.88
C THR A 220 -7.56 18.44 -4.40
N GLU A 221 -8.26 17.78 -3.46
CA GLU A 221 -8.14 18.06 -2.02
C GLU A 221 -6.80 17.54 -1.47
N MET A 222 -5.86 18.43 -1.16
CA MET A 222 -4.54 18.01 -0.67
C MET A 222 -4.58 17.47 0.76
N ASP A 223 -3.95 16.31 0.97
CA ASP A 223 -3.94 15.63 2.26
C ASP A 223 -2.62 15.80 3.02
N VAL A 224 -2.34 17.03 3.47
CA VAL A 224 -1.05 17.43 4.05
C VAL A 224 -0.47 16.46 5.10
N PRO A 225 -1.24 15.94 6.10
CA PRO A 225 -0.70 15.01 7.08
C PRO A 225 -0.34 13.64 6.48
N LYS A 226 -1.02 13.20 5.41
CA LYS A 226 -0.65 11.98 4.66
C LYS A 226 0.67 12.22 3.96
N ASP A 227 0.78 13.35 3.28
CA ASP A 227 1.91 13.72 2.44
C ASP A 227 3.17 13.84 3.27
N GLU A 228 3.09 14.53 4.42
CA GLU A 228 4.24 14.65 5.31
C GLU A 228 4.78 13.28 5.75
N LEU A 229 3.89 12.32 6.03
CA LEU A 229 4.25 10.96 6.44
C LEU A 229 4.84 10.16 5.28
N GLU A 230 4.18 10.17 4.13
CA GLU A 230 4.63 9.45 2.93
C GLU A 230 5.97 9.99 2.43
N PHE A 231 6.15 11.30 2.33
CA PHE A 231 7.43 11.89 1.91
C PHE A 231 8.56 11.57 2.89
N ALA A 232 8.28 11.52 4.20
CA ALA A 232 9.28 11.11 5.17
C ALA A 232 9.69 9.64 4.98
N LEU A 233 8.72 8.73 4.79
CA LEU A 233 8.96 7.31 4.53
C LEU A 233 9.69 7.09 3.21
N MET A 234 9.25 7.73 2.13
CA MET A 234 9.88 7.64 0.81
C MET A 234 11.32 8.12 0.87
N ARG A 235 11.59 9.26 1.52
CA ARG A 235 12.96 9.75 1.71
C ARG A 235 13.83 8.75 2.47
N PHE A 236 13.30 8.16 3.54
CA PHE A 236 14.01 7.13 4.29
C PHE A 236 14.27 5.89 3.43
N ALA A 237 13.25 5.36 2.74
CA ALA A 237 13.33 4.17 1.91
C ALA A 237 14.35 4.35 0.78
N LEU A 238 14.31 5.50 0.08
CA LEU A 238 15.28 5.83 -0.98
C LEU A 238 16.72 5.95 -0.44
N ALA A 239 16.91 6.46 0.78
CA ALA A 239 18.22 6.62 1.40
C ALA A 239 18.78 5.28 1.92
N ALA A 240 17.93 4.43 2.47
CA ALA A 240 18.30 3.11 3.01
C ALA A 240 18.37 2.02 1.93
N GLY A 241 17.87 2.29 0.71
CA GLY A 241 17.81 1.29 -0.36
C GLY A 241 16.71 0.24 -0.13
N VAL A 242 15.69 0.57 0.66
CA VAL A 242 14.50 -0.28 0.86
C VAL A 242 13.78 -0.44 -0.48
N PRO A 243 13.27 -1.63 -0.82
CA PRO A 243 12.36 -1.86 -1.95
C PRO A 243 11.11 -0.96 -1.90
N ILE A 244 10.78 -0.31 -3.02
CA ILE A 244 9.65 0.62 -3.16
C ILE A 244 8.81 0.23 -4.36
N LEU A 245 7.53 -0.02 -4.13
CA LEU A 245 6.52 -0.20 -5.16
C LEU A 245 5.45 0.88 -5.02
N THR A 246 5.24 1.68 -6.06
CA THR A 246 4.24 2.75 -6.03
C THR A 246 3.25 2.71 -7.17
N PHE A 247 2.03 3.16 -6.88
CA PHE A 247 0.90 3.16 -7.83
C PHE A 247 0.28 4.54 -7.94
N CYS A 248 -0.19 4.92 -9.12
CA CYS A 248 -0.89 6.16 -9.40
C CYS A 248 -0.18 7.37 -8.75
N ARG A 249 -0.81 8.01 -7.76
CA ARG A 249 -0.22 9.12 -7.02
C ARG A 249 1.13 8.79 -6.37
N GLY A 250 1.29 7.60 -5.79
CA GLY A 250 2.57 7.19 -5.23
C GLY A 250 3.70 7.20 -6.26
N SER A 251 3.39 6.87 -7.52
CA SER A 251 4.36 6.95 -8.63
C SER A 251 4.74 8.39 -8.92
N GLN A 252 3.77 9.30 -8.99
CA GLN A 252 4.00 10.74 -9.17
C GLN A 252 4.89 11.30 -8.06
N MET A 253 4.61 10.91 -6.82
CA MET A 253 5.40 11.28 -5.66
C MET A 253 6.85 10.76 -5.72
N LEU A 254 7.04 9.49 -6.10
CA LEU A 254 8.37 8.91 -6.32
C LEU A 254 9.14 9.70 -7.39
N ASN A 255 8.48 10.06 -8.49
CA ASN A 255 9.07 10.86 -9.55
C ASN A 255 9.52 12.24 -9.03
N CYS A 256 8.64 12.97 -8.33
CA CYS A 256 8.96 14.24 -7.69
C CYS A 256 10.14 14.14 -6.71
N MET A 257 10.17 13.09 -5.88
CA MET A 257 11.27 12.83 -4.93
C MET A 257 12.61 12.54 -5.60
N ARG A 258 12.58 12.07 -6.86
CA ARG A 258 13.75 11.94 -7.73
C ARG A 258 13.98 13.20 -8.59
N GLY A 259 13.34 14.33 -8.28
CA GLY A 259 13.53 15.60 -8.98
C GLY A 259 12.82 15.72 -10.33
N GLY A 260 11.91 14.79 -10.65
CA GLY A 260 11.05 14.88 -11.82
C GLY A 260 9.97 15.96 -11.70
N THR A 261 9.15 16.07 -12.75
CA THR A 261 8.05 17.04 -12.85
C THR A 261 6.74 16.34 -13.16
N LEU A 262 5.61 17.00 -12.86
CA LEU A 262 4.28 16.49 -13.16
C LEU A 262 3.56 17.42 -14.15
N ILE A 263 2.71 16.82 -14.96
CA ILE A 263 1.58 17.49 -15.61
C ILE A 263 0.50 17.62 -14.54
N GLY A 264 0.10 18.85 -14.23
CA GLY A 264 -0.83 19.11 -13.13
C GLY A 264 -2.27 18.78 -13.46
N ASP A 265 -2.62 18.73 -14.75
CA ASP A 265 -3.86 18.18 -15.27
C ASP A 265 -3.76 17.84 -16.76
N ILE A 266 -4.04 16.59 -17.12
CA ILE A 266 -3.89 16.06 -18.48
C ILE A 266 -4.88 16.74 -19.44
N GLU A 267 -6.16 16.86 -19.04
CA GLU A 267 -7.24 17.36 -19.90
C GLU A 267 -7.02 18.83 -20.32
N SER A 268 -6.46 19.66 -19.43
CA SER A 268 -6.24 21.09 -19.70
C SER A 268 -4.84 21.46 -20.18
N GLN A 269 -3.83 20.63 -19.93
CA GLN A 269 -2.43 20.95 -20.26
C GLN A 269 -1.86 20.15 -21.42
N THR A 270 -2.62 19.19 -21.97
CA THR A 270 -2.17 18.33 -23.08
C THR A 270 -3.21 18.23 -24.18
N ASP A 271 -2.80 17.79 -25.37
CA ASP A 271 -3.70 17.47 -26.49
C ASP A 271 -4.18 16.00 -26.45
N SER A 272 -4.15 15.36 -25.28
CA SER A 272 -4.56 13.96 -25.13
C SER A 272 -6.03 13.77 -25.54
N ASN A 273 -6.27 12.74 -26.34
CA ASN A 273 -7.61 12.28 -26.70
C ASN A 273 -8.04 11.03 -25.90
N ILE A 274 -7.21 10.58 -24.95
CA ILE A 274 -7.47 9.45 -24.07
C ILE A 274 -8.02 9.99 -22.75
N LYS A 275 -9.11 9.38 -22.26
CA LYS A 275 -9.64 9.71 -20.94
C LYS A 275 -8.91 8.93 -19.86
N HIS A 276 -8.01 9.58 -19.13
CA HIS A 276 -7.30 8.97 -17.98
C HIS A 276 -8.08 9.05 -16.65
N LEU A 277 -9.14 9.86 -16.60
CA LEU A 277 -10.08 9.88 -15.50
C LEU A 277 -11.51 9.90 -16.03
N ARG A 278 -12.33 8.96 -15.53
CA ARG A 278 -13.77 8.92 -15.76
C ARG A 278 -14.50 9.39 -14.51
N ASP A 279 -15.73 9.84 -14.69
CA ASP A 279 -16.58 10.17 -13.55
C ASP A 279 -16.91 8.89 -12.78
N SER A 280 -16.84 8.92 -11.45
CA SER A 280 -17.17 7.77 -10.60
C SER A 280 -18.60 7.23 -10.75
N SER A 281 -19.51 8.03 -11.33
CA SER A 281 -20.87 7.64 -11.68
C SER A 281 -20.99 6.93 -13.03
N ASP A 282 -19.92 6.90 -13.83
CA ASP A 282 -19.87 6.16 -15.11
C ASP A 282 -20.02 4.65 -14.82
N PRO A 283 -21.02 3.95 -15.39
CA PRO A 283 -21.17 2.51 -15.20
C PRO A 283 -19.96 1.69 -15.64
N GLU A 284 -19.13 2.23 -16.53
CA GLU A 284 -17.90 1.61 -17.02
C GLU A 284 -16.64 2.09 -16.29
N TYR A 285 -16.78 2.89 -15.22
CA TYR A 285 -15.66 3.47 -14.47
C TYR A 285 -14.59 2.44 -14.11
N ASP A 286 -14.97 1.34 -13.49
CA ASP A 286 -14.02 0.30 -13.06
C ASP A 286 -13.57 -0.64 -14.19
N SER A 287 -14.38 -0.81 -15.24
CA SER A 287 -14.06 -1.67 -16.38
C SER A 287 -13.26 -0.97 -17.48
N PHE A 288 -13.15 0.36 -17.43
CA PHE A 288 -12.46 1.12 -18.46
C PHE A 288 -10.98 0.75 -18.53
N ARG A 289 -10.49 0.58 -19.76
CA ARG A 289 -9.08 0.35 -20.05
C ARG A 289 -8.62 1.22 -21.22
N HIS A 290 -7.37 1.69 -21.19
CA HIS A 290 -6.71 2.28 -22.35
C HIS A 290 -5.39 1.54 -22.65
N PRO A 291 -4.90 1.60 -23.90
CA PRO A 291 -3.65 0.94 -24.26
C PRO A 291 -2.44 1.70 -23.71
N ILE A 292 -1.39 0.93 -23.44
CA ILE A 292 -0.01 1.41 -23.24
C ILE A 292 0.94 0.58 -24.10
N GLU A 293 1.97 1.23 -24.63
CA GLU A 293 3.10 0.61 -25.29
C GLU A 293 4.17 0.27 -24.25
N VAL A 294 4.45 -1.03 -24.10
CA VAL A 294 5.42 -1.56 -23.14
C VAL A 294 6.78 -1.68 -23.82
N LYS A 295 7.81 -1.07 -23.21
CA LYS A 295 9.19 -1.13 -23.71
C LYS A 295 9.79 -2.51 -23.46
N PRO A 296 10.47 -3.12 -24.46
CA PRO A 296 11.16 -4.38 -24.27
C PRO A 296 12.31 -4.25 -23.26
N ASN A 297 12.72 -5.38 -22.68
CA ASN A 297 13.82 -5.44 -21.70
C ASN A 297 13.57 -4.56 -20.45
N THR A 298 12.32 -4.50 -20.00
CA THR A 298 11.92 -3.83 -18.76
C THR A 298 11.21 -4.82 -17.85
N PRO A 299 11.17 -4.57 -16.52
CA PRO A 299 10.42 -5.41 -15.59
C PRO A 299 8.96 -5.60 -16.00
N LEU A 300 8.31 -4.52 -16.48
CA LEU A 300 6.93 -4.58 -16.95
C LEU A 300 6.75 -5.56 -18.12
N ALA A 301 7.69 -5.55 -19.09
CA ALA A 301 7.67 -6.50 -20.19
C ALA A 301 7.82 -7.96 -19.75
N GLU A 302 8.59 -8.20 -18.68
CA GLU A 302 8.75 -9.53 -18.08
C GLU A 302 7.47 -9.98 -17.37
N TRP A 303 6.89 -9.14 -16.51
CA TRP A 303 5.70 -9.48 -15.75
C TRP A 303 4.50 -9.79 -16.63
N PHE A 304 4.34 -9.05 -17.73
CA PHE A 304 3.20 -9.15 -18.63
C PHE A 304 3.48 -9.91 -19.93
N GLY A 305 4.68 -10.48 -20.12
CA GLY A 305 5.17 -10.97 -21.41
C GLY A 305 4.19 -11.82 -22.24
N ASP A 306 3.46 -12.74 -21.59
CA ASP A 306 2.47 -13.64 -22.22
C ASP A 306 1.13 -12.97 -22.54
N SER A 307 0.88 -11.81 -21.94
CA SER A 307 -0.35 -11.02 -22.02
C SER A 307 -0.22 -9.82 -22.95
N LEU A 308 0.97 -9.58 -23.47
CA LEU A 308 1.23 -8.48 -24.38
C LEU A 308 0.71 -8.78 -25.79
N GLY A 309 -0.13 -7.89 -26.31
CA GLY A 309 -0.62 -7.96 -27.69
C GLY A 309 0.40 -7.40 -28.69
N ASP A 310 0.22 -7.76 -29.95
CA ASP A 310 0.93 -7.13 -31.06
C ASP A 310 0.50 -5.66 -31.17
N GLY A 311 1.44 -4.75 -31.42
CA GLY A 311 1.15 -3.32 -31.60
C GLY A 311 0.17 -3.06 -32.74
N ASN A 312 -0.69 -2.04 -32.58
CA ASN A 312 -1.74 -1.71 -33.57
C ASN A 312 -1.21 -0.98 -34.82
N ASP A 313 0.10 -0.68 -34.87
CA ASP A 313 0.67 0.36 -35.73
C ASP A 313 2.01 0.00 -36.39
N GLY A 314 2.44 -1.27 -36.33
CA GLY A 314 3.63 -1.74 -37.05
C GLY A 314 4.96 -1.30 -36.44
N ASN A 315 4.95 -0.76 -35.22
CA ASN A 315 6.14 -0.65 -34.37
C ASN A 315 6.40 -1.99 -33.66
N ASP A 316 7.66 -2.29 -33.33
CA ASP A 316 8.07 -3.45 -32.52
C ASP A 316 7.56 -3.38 -31.04
N GLY A 317 6.72 -2.38 -30.74
CA GLY A 317 6.13 -2.13 -29.43
C GLY A 317 4.99 -3.09 -29.12
N LYS A 318 5.07 -3.72 -27.96
CA LYS A 318 4.05 -4.62 -27.43
C LYS A 318 3.01 -3.83 -26.64
N THR A 319 1.73 -4.14 -26.79
CA THR A 319 0.64 -3.37 -26.14
C THR A 319 0.03 -4.09 -24.94
N LEU A 320 -0.39 -3.32 -23.94
CA LEU A 320 -1.14 -3.79 -22.76
C LEU A 320 -2.34 -2.84 -22.52
N MET A 321 -3.50 -3.39 -22.17
CA MET A 321 -4.65 -2.58 -21.79
C MET A 321 -4.69 -2.42 -20.27
N VAL A 322 -4.65 -1.19 -19.76
CA VAL A 322 -4.59 -0.89 -18.31
C VAL A 322 -5.73 0.00 -17.86
N ASN A 323 -6.10 -0.09 -16.58
CA ASN A 323 -7.09 0.80 -15.96
C ASN A 323 -6.49 2.19 -15.71
N SER A 324 -7.35 3.18 -15.45
CA SER A 324 -6.91 4.55 -15.28
C SER A 324 -7.88 5.37 -14.43
N TYR A 325 -7.32 6.05 -13.43
CA TYR A 325 -8.03 6.83 -12.41
C TYR A 325 -7.24 8.08 -12.01
N HIS A 326 -6.63 8.76 -12.99
CA HIS A 326 -5.73 9.88 -12.72
C HIS A 326 -5.94 11.03 -13.71
N HIS A 327 -5.95 12.25 -13.17
CA HIS A 327 -5.94 13.46 -13.99
C HIS A 327 -4.55 14.11 -14.04
N GLN A 328 -3.64 13.79 -13.12
CA GLN A 328 -2.22 14.17 -13.18
C GLN A 328 -1.39 13.07 -13.84
N ALA A 329 -0.20 13.43 -14.36
CA ALA A 329 0.75 12.46 -14.91
C ALA A 329 2.21 12.90 -14.67
N SER A 330 3.14 11.97 -14.76
CA SER A 330 4.57 12.31 -14.80
C SER A 330 4.92 12.97 -16.14
N LYS A 331 5.60 14.13 -16.09
CA LYS A 331 6.07 14.85 -17.27
C LYS A 331 7.51 14.46 -17.60
N ASP A 332 8.44 14.93 -16.78
CA ASP A 332 9.86 14.57 -16.88
C ASP A 332 10.21 13.59 -15.76
N LEU A 333 10.88 12.49 -16.11
CA LEU A 333 11.36 11.54 -15.10
C LEU A 333 12.57 12.09 -14.35
N GLY A 334 12.55 11.87 -13.04
CA GLY A 334 13.65 12.20 -12.14
C GLY A 334 14.91 11.36 -12.36
N TRP A 335 15.94 11.67 -11.58
CA TRP A 335 17.24 11.01 -11.68
C TRP A 335 17.15 9.51 -11.39
N SER A 336 17.95 8.74 -12.13
CA SER A 336 18.00 7.27 -12.07
C SER A 336 16.64 6.58 -12.29
N LEU A 337 15.69 7.21 -12.96
CA LEU A 337 14.46 6.58 -13.41
C LEU A 337 14.48 6.41 -14.94
N ALA A 338 13.98 5.28 -15.41
CA ALA A 338 13.79 4.99 -16.83
C ALA A 338 12.34 4.55 -17.09
N PRO A 339 11.72 4.96 -18.21
CA PRO A 339 10.36 4.58 -18.53
C PRO A 339 10.27 3.10 -18.90
N MET A 340 9.18 2.45 -18.48
CA MET A 340 8.79 1.10 -18.87
C MET A 340 7.63 1.09 -19.88
N ALA A 341 6.75 2.09 -19.85
CA ALA A 341 5.64 2.19 -20.79
C ALA A 341 5.16 3.62 -20.98
N HIS A 342 4.54 3.87 -22.14
CA HIS A 342 3.81 5.09 -22.43
C HIS A 342 2.42 4.78 -22.98
N SER A 343 1.43 5.63 -22.73
CA SER A 343 0.19 5.64 -23.51
C SER A 343 0.40 6.25 -24.91
N PRO A 344 -0.50 6.00 -25.89
CA PRO A 344 -0.36 6.53 -27.26
C PRO A 344 -0.28 8.06 -27.39
N ASP A 345 -0.76 8.80 -26.39
CA ASP A 345 -0.65 10.25 -26.27
C ASP A 345 0.70 10.71 -25.67
N GLY A 346 1.61 9.78 -25.39
CA GLY A 346 2.97 10.03 -24.96
C GLY A 346 3.16 10.15 -23.45
N LEU A 347 2.12 9.94 -22.64
CA LEU A 347 2.23 10.02 -21.17
C LEU A 347 2.95 8.80 -20.62
N ILE A 348 3.76 9.01 -19.57
CA ILE A 348 4.52 7.95 -18.90
C ILE A 348 3.59 7.19 -17.98
N GLU A 349 3.41 5.90 -18.25
CA GLU A 349 2.46 5.03 -17.53
C GLU A 349 3.16 4.06 -16.57
N ALA A 350 4.46 3.86 -16.75
CA ALA A 350 5.27 3.04 -15.86
C ALA A 350 6.75 3.43 -15.97
N PHE A 351 7.49 3.35 -14.87
CA PHE A 351 8.93 3.60 -14.82
C PHE A 351 9.59 2.85 -13.66
N TYR A 352 10.91 2.72 -13.72
CA TYR A 352 11.70 1.99 -12.72
C TYR A 352 13.12 2.56 -12.58
N ASP A 353 13.81 2.20 -11.50
CA ASP A 353 15.25 2.44 -11.37
C ASP A 353 16.04 1.32 -12.09
N PRO A 354 16.90 1.64 -13.09
CA PRO A 354 17.64 0.64 -13.87
C PRO A 354 18.58 -0.27 -13.07
N ARG A 355 18.83 0.03 -11.79
CA ARG A 355 19.53 -0.88 -10.86
C ARG A 355 18.67 -2.08 -10.44
N TYR A 356 17.44 -2.17 -10.93
CA TYR A 356 16.50 -3.23 -10.64
C TYR A 356 17.13 -4.63 -10.71
N ASP A 357 17.09 -5.30 -9.56
CA ASP A 357 17.52 -6.68 -9.33
C ASP A 357 16.83 -7.15 -8.03
N PRO A 358 15.63 -7.74 -8.13
CA PRO A 358 14.88 -8.23 -6.97
C PRO A 358 15.71 -9.16 -6.10
N LYS A 359 16.57 -9.99 -6.68
CA LYS A 359 17.41 -10.95 -5.94
C LYS A 359 18.49 -10.28 -5.08
N LYS A 360 18.75 -8.99 -5.31
CA LYS A 360 19.67 -8.17 -4.51
C LYS A 360 18.93 -7.13 -3.65
N GLY A 361 17.61 -7.20 -3.55
CA GLY A 361 16.80 -6.21 -2.85
C GLY A 361 16.74 -4.86 -3.56
N GLN A 362 17.05 -4.80 -4.86
CA GLN A 362 17.04 -3.57 -5.63
C GLN A 362 15.73 -3.47 -6.41
N PHE A 363 14.77 -2.72 -5.87
CA PHE A 363 13.45 -2.59 -6.49
C PHE A 363 12.90 -1.18 -6.21
N VAL A 364 12.83 -0.34 -7.24
CA VAL A 364 12.18 0.98 -7.17
C VAL A 364 11.35 1.12 -8.44
N VAL A 365 10.02 1.08 -8.28
CA VAL A 365 9.07 1.00 -9.39
C VAL A 365 7.92 1.97 -9.14
N GLY A 366 7.53 2.69 -10.19
CA GLY A 366 6.30 3.47 -10.24
C GLY A 366 5.41 3.04 -11.40
N LEU A 367 4.15 2.73 -11.11
CA LEU A 367 3.10 2.42 -12.08
C LEU A 367 2.01 3.48 -11.96
N GLN A 368 1.58 4.09 -13.06
CA GLN A 368 0.53 5.11 -13.03
C GLN A 368 -0.88 4.48 -12.96
N PHE A 369 -1.03 3.26 -13.49
CA PHE A 369 -2.22 2.42 -13.38
C PHE A 369 -2.21 1.54 -12.10
N HIS A 370 -3.29 0.77 -11.91
CA HIS A 370 -3.61 0.00 -10.71
C HIS A 370 -3.71 -1.52 -11.00
N PRO A 371 -2.59 -2.27 -11.06
CA PRO A 371 -2.61 -3.71 -11.33
C PRO A 371 -3.38 -4.51 -10.27
N GLU A 372 -3.45 -4.03 -9.03
CA GLU A 372 -4.21 -4.67 -7.95
C GLU A 372 -5.72 -4.66 -8.19
N ARG A 373 -6.21 -3.76 -9.06
CA ARG A 373 -7.62 -3.70 -9.50
C ARG A 373 -7.84 -4.42 -10.85
N MET A 374 -6.81 -5.11 -11.35
CA MET A 374 -6.80 -5.84 -12.62
C MET A 374 -6.36 -7.31 -12.46
N LEU A 375 -6.40 -7.86 -11.25
CA LEU A 375 -5.95 -9.24 -10.98
C LEU A 375 -6.68 -10.31 -11.82
N GLY A 376 -7.92 -10.04 -12.22
CA GLY A 376 -8.70 -10.92 -13.11
C GLY A 376 -8.39 -10.77 -14.60
N ASP A 377 -7.68 -9.70 -14.99
CA ASP A 377 -7.40 -9.39 -16.39
C ASP A 377 -6.13 -10.11 -16.86
N TYR A 378 -5.06 -10.06 -16.06
CA TYR A 378 -3.75 -10.60 -16.44
C TYR A 378 -3.00 -11.23 -15.26
N PRO A 379 -2.32 -12.37 -15.46
CA PRO A 379 -1.42 -12.93 -14.45
C PRO A 379 -0.28 -11.98 -14.06
N GLY A 380 0.15 -11.10 -14.98
CA GLY A 380 1.21 -10.12 -14.75
C GLY A 380 0.91 -9.11 -13.63
N CYS A 381 -0.37 -8.89 -13.31
CA CYS A 381 -0.78 -8.01 -12.22
C CYS A 381 -0.31 -8.52 -10.85
N ALA A 382 -0.27 -9.84 -10.65
CA ALA A 382 0.21 -10.43 -9.40
C ALA A 382 1.75 -10.57 -9.40
N ARG A 383 2.36 -10.79 -10.59
CA ARG A 383 3.83 -10.90 -10.75
C ARG A 383 4.60 -9.65 -10.31
N CYS A 384 4.01 -8.45 -10.40
CA CYS A 384 4.69 -7.25 -9.90
C CYS A 384 4.84 -7.25 -8.36
N TYR A 385 3.86 -7.81 -7.64
CA TYR A 385 3.94 -8.01 -6.18
C TYR A 385 4.88 -9.15 -5.82
N GLU A 386 4.83 -10.26 -6.55
CA GLU A 386 5.76 -11.38 -6.39
C GLU A 386 7.22 -10.89 -6.47
N SER A 387 7.55 -10.15 -7.53
CA SER A 387 8.88 -9.57 -7.74
C SER A 387 9.26 -8.55 -6.66
N PHE A 388 8.29 -7.73 -6.23
CA PHE A 388 8.51 -6.79 -5.13
C PHE A 388 8.81 -7.51 -3.81
N LEU A 389 8.08 -8.58 -3.48
CA LEU A 389 8.29 -9.33 -2.24
C LEU A 389 9.56 -10.19 -2.27
N GLU A 390 9.98 -10.67 -3.44
CA GLU A 390 11.32 -11.22 -3.63
C GLU A 390 12.39 -10.19 -3.24
N ALA A 391 12.24 -8.94 -3.68
CA ALA A 391 13.14 -7.85 -3.31
C ALA A 391 13.11 -7.53 -1.82
N CYS A 392 11.93 -7.44 -1.21
CA CYS A 392 11.78 -7.20 0.23
C CYS A 392 12.48 -8.29 1.06
N ARG A 393 12.39 -9.55 0.61
CA ARG A 393 13.05 -10.69 1.26
C ARG A 393 14.56 -10.60 1.14
N ALA A 394 15.09 -10.39 -0.07
CA ALA A 394 16.51 -10.23 -0.30
C ALA A 394 17.11 -9.03 0.47
N TYR A 395 16.38 -7.91 0.51
CA TYR A 395 16.77 -6.74 1.30
C TYR A 395 16.83 -7.07 2.79
N LYS A 396 15.77 -7.69 3.33
CA LYS A 396 15.71 -8.09 4.72
C LYS A 396 16.82 -9.07 5.11
N ASP A 397 17.04 -10.11 4.31
CA ASP A 397 18.10 -11.10 4.54
C ASP A 397 19.48 -10.44 4.59
N ALA A 398 19.73 -9.45 3.72
CA ALA A 398 20.97 -8.68 3.73
C ALA A 398 21.12 -7.80 4.98
N GLN A 399 20.03 -7.20 5.48
CA GLN A 399 20.05 -6.43 6.73
C GLN A 399 20.30 -7.34 7.93
N ASP A 400 19.60 -8.47 8.00
CA ASP A 400 19.74 -9.46 9.09
C ASP A 400 21.14 -10.08 9.12
N ALA A 401 21.76 -10.30 7.96
CA ALA A 401 23.15 -10.78 7.87
C ALA A 401 24.19 -9.72 8.28
N SER A 402 23.82 -8.44 8.32
CA SER A 402 24.69 -7.32 8.68
C SER A 402 24.55 -6.88 10.14
N ALA A 403 23.51 -7.34 10.84
CA ALA A 403 23.22 -7.06 12.25
C ALA A 403 23.95 -8.03 13.19
#